data_AF-A0A6G0HK89-F1
#
_entry.id   AF-A0A6G0HK89-F1
#
_cell.length_a   1.000
_cell.length_b   1.000
_cell.length_c   1.000
_cell.angle_alpha   90.00
_cell.angle_beta   90.00
_cell.angle_gamma   90.00
#
_symmetry.space_group_name_H-M   'P 1'
#
loop_
_entity.id
_entity.type
_entity.pdbx_description
1 polymer ?
#
loop_
_entity_poly.entity_id
_entity_poly.type
_entity_poly.pdbx_seq_one_letter_code
_entity_poly.pdbx_strand_id
1 'polypeptide(L)'
;MVGTMKKNKPELPAGRKDRAPLSSKFAFTDTTTVVSYCPKKRRNVILMSTLHKDAAVSSGSDKKPTIILDYNKNKEGVDNLDKLTATYTCQRMTRRWPMVVFYNMLDVSASAELTYHSDHIISNTKSILAGILLSQPCLSTNQTSHSRNPIQAT
;
A
#
# COMPACT_ATOMS: atom_id res chain seq x y z
N MET A 1 8.65 5.79 13.64
CA MET A 1 7.24 6.22 13.61
C MET A 1 6.95 6.99 12.32
N VAL A 2 5.75 6.85 11.76
CA VAL A 2 5.25 7.62 10.61
C VAL A 2 3.81 8.06 10.92
N GLY A 3 3.45 9.31 10.67
CA GLY A 3 2.10 9.82 10.95
C GLY A 3 1.74 11.07 10.18
N THR A 4 0.44 11.33 10.04
CA THR A 4 -0.07 12.54 9.37
C THR A 4 -0.05 13.73 10.32
N MET A 5 0.32 14.90 9.79
CA MET A 5 0.27 16.16 10.53
C MET A 5 -0.84 17.07 10.00
N LYS A 6 -1.54 17.75 10.93
CA LYS A 6 -2.52 18.79 10.57
C LYS A 6 -1.81 19.97 9.92
N LYS A 7 -2.41 20.52 8.86
CA LYS A 7 -1.87 21.65 8.07
C LYS A 7 -1.73 22.97 8.85
N ASN A 8 -2.47 23.14 9.93
CA ASN A 8 -2.52 24.37 10.73
C ASN A 8 -1.47 24.38 11.87
N LYS A 9 -0.39 23.59 11.76
CA LYS A 9 0.66 23.56 12.79
C LYS A 9 1.68 24.67 12.54
N PRO A 10 2.03 25.49 13.56
CA PRO A 10 2.93 26.63 13.42
C PRO A 10 4.38 26.21 13.12
N GLU A 11 4.76 24.98 13.49
CA GLU A 11 6.08 24.39 13.25
C GLU A 11 6.37 24.10 11.76
N LEU A 12 5.37 24.25 10.89
CA LEU A 12 5.52 23.95 9.47
C LEU A 12 5.97 25.20 8.69
N PRO A 13 6.96 25.07 7.79
CA PRO A 13 7.50 26.22 7.06
C PRO A 13 6.43 26.89 6.18
N ALA A 14 6.55 28.22 6.02
CA ALA A 14 5.72 29.00 5.12
C ALA A 14 5.95 28.60 3.64
N GLY A 15 5.00 28.89 2.74
CA GLY A 15 5.15 28.61 1.30
C GLY A 15 4.69 27.20 0.83
N ARG A 16 3.63 26.69 1.44
CA ARG A 16 3.04 25.37 1.15
C ARG A 16 1.74 25.43 0.34
N LYS A 17 1.21 26.64 0.15
CA LYS A 17 0.02 26.92 -0.63
C LYS A 17 0.42 27.14 -2.10
N ASP A 18 -0.45 26.73 -3.01
CA ASP A 18 -0.33 26.93 -4.46
C ASP A 18 0.96 26.38 -5.11
N ARG A 19 1.19 25.08 -4.96
CA ARG A 19 2.30 24.36 -5.59
C ARG A 19 1.83 23.55 -6.79
N ALA A 20 2.76 23.28 -7.70
CA ALA A 20 2.54 22.37 -8.82
C ALA A 20 2.08 20.99 -8.31
N PRO A 21 1.15 20.32 -9.02
CA PRO A 21 0.77 18.95 -8.68
C PRO A 21 1.98 18.01 -8.79
N LEU A 22 1.94 16.92 -8.02
CA LEU A 22 2.99 15.90 -7.92
C LEU A 22 4.35 16.44 -7.44
N SER A 23 4.35 17.58 -6.74
CA SER A 23 5.54 18.14 -6.09
C SER A 23 5.65 17.74 -4.62
N SER A 24 6.87 17.44 -4.17
CA SER A 24 7.21 17.17 -2.78
C SER A 24 8.21 18.20 -2.26
N LYS A 25 8.09 18.56 -0.98
CA LYS A 25 9.13 19.30 -0.23
C LYS A 25 9.42 18.54 1.05
N PHE A 26 10.70 18.47 1.40
CA PHE A 26 11.18 17.83 2.60
C PHE A 26 11.77 18.88 3.53
N ALA A 27 11.53 18.71 4.82
CA ALA A 27 12.19 19.45 5.88
C ALA A 27 12.81 18.41 6.81
N PHE A 28 14.10 18.57 7.07
CA PHE A 28 14.89 17.65 7.89
C PHE A 28 15.25 18.32 9.21
N THR A 29 15.18 17.54 10.27
CA THR A 29 15.66 17.84 11.61
C THR A 29 16.46 16.63 12.07
N ASP A 30 17.33 16.79 13.08
CA ASP A 30 18.25 15.75 13.55
C ASP A 30 17.59 14.37 13.77
N THR A 31 16.34 14.38 14.25
CA THR A 31 15.61 13.16 14.61
C THR A 31 14.43 12.84 13.69
N THR A 32 13.99 13.78 12.85
CA THR A 32 12.70 13.70 12.17
C THR A 32 12.72 14.34 10.80
N THR A 33 12.00 13.73 9.86
CA THR A 33 11.77 14.24 8.51
C THR A 33 10.29 14.54 8.32
N VAL A 34 9.98 15.74 7.82
CA VAL A 34 8.63 16.14 7.43
C VAL A 34 8.57 16.22 5.92
N VAL A 35 7.58 15.56 5.33
CA VAL A 35 7.28 15.63 3.90
C VAL A 35 5.96 16.33 3.65
N SER A 36 5.96 17.23 2.68
CA SER A 36 4.78 17.94 2.19
C SER A 36 4.59 17.62 0.72
N TYR A 37 3.65 16.75 0.40
CA TYR A 37 3.37 16.29 -0.96
C TYR A 37 2.05 16.85 -1.49
N CYS A 38 2.05 17.34 -2.72
CA CYS A 38 0.88 17.90 -3.40
C CYS A 38 0.33 16.93 -4.46
N PRO A 39 -0.58 16.01 -4.14
CA PRO A 39 -1.14 15.08 -5.14
C PRO A 39 -1.96 15.80 -6.22
N LYS A 40 -2.70 16.85 -5.83
CA LYS A 40 -3.58 17.64 -6.71
C LYS A 40 -3.41 19.13 -6.40
N LYS A 41 -3.79 19.99 -7.35
CA LYS A 41 -3.79 21.45 -7.13
C LYS A 41 -4.62 21.78 -5.88
N ARG A 42 -4.10 22.64 -5.01
CA ARG A 42 -4.70 23.03 -3.71
C ARG A 42 -4.90 21.90 -2.68
N ARG A 43 -4.44 20.67 -2.94
CA ARG A 43 -4.41 19.58 -1.95
C ARG A 43 -2.97 19.35 -1.52
N ASN A 44 -2.74 19.28 -0.21
CA ASN A 44 -1.42 19.03 0.36
C ASN A 44 -1.54 17.98 1.46
N VAL A 45 -0.74 16.93 1.37
CA VAL A 45 -0.62 15.85 2.32
C VAL A 45 0.69 16.01 3.07
N ILE A 46 0.62 15.89 4.39
CA ILE A 46 1.72 16.21 5.28
C ILE A 46 1.94 15.01 6.17
N LEU A 47 3.14 14.47 6.10
CA LEU A 47 3.56 13.33 6.88
C LEU A 47 4.86 13.68 7.60
N MET A 48 4.98 13.17 8.81
CA MET A 48 6.19 13.23 9.60
C MET A 48 6.66 11.81 9.86
N SER A 49 7.97 11.61 9.77
CA SER A 49 8.59 10.34 10.06
C SER A 49 9.86 10.51 10.88
N THR A 50 10.06 9.63 11.86
CA THR A 50 11.36 9.46 12.54
C THR A 50 12.19 8.33 11.93
N LEU A 51 11.63 7.58 10.97
CA LEU A 51 12.27 6.41 10.36
C LEU A 51 13.12 6.79 9.14
N HIS A 52 12.63 7.75 8.35
CA HIS A 52 13.22 8.13 7.08
C HIS A 52 14.12 9.36 7.29
N LYS A 53 15.35 9.30 6.78
CA LYS A 53 16.33 10.40 6.85
C LYS A 53 16.67 10.97 5.47
N ASP A 54 16.05 10.45 4.43
CA ASP A 54 16.35 10.69 3.04
C ASP A 54 15.15 11.32 2.31
N ALA A 55 15.44 12.01 1.21
CA ALA A 55 14.46 12.67 0.35
C ALA A 55 13.98 11.75 -0.80
N ALA A 56 13.90 10.44 -0.58
CA ALA A 56 13.59 9.50 -1.65
C ALA A 56 12.16 9.71 -2.20
N VAL A 57 12.08 9.78 -3.53
CA VAL A 57 10.83 9.89 -4.29
C VAL A 57 10.78 8.75 -5.29
N SER A 58 9.62 8.10 -5.41
CA SER A 58 9.43 7.03 -6.38
C SER A 58 9.46 7.54 -7.82
N SER A 59 9.99 6.71 -8.72
CA SER A 59 10.06 6.98 -10.17
C SER A 59 8.73 6.80 -10.90
N GLY A 60 7.66 6.45 -10.19
CA GLY A 60 6.32 6.27 -10.79
C GLY A 60 5.70 7.59 -11.28
N SER A 61 4.64 7.48 -12.09
CA SER A 61 3.87 8.62 -12.63
C SER A 61 3.49 9.65 -11.57
N ASP A 62 3.19 9.19 -10.36
CA ASP A 62 2.67 10.00 -9.27
C ASP A 62 3.76 10.69 -8.44
N LYS A 63 5.04 10.36 -8.65
CA LYS A 63 6.19 10.91 -7.92
C LYS A 63 5.97 10.94 -6.40
N LYS A 64 5.49 9.83 -5.84
CA LYS A 64 5.14 9.73 -4.42
C LYS A 64 6.43 9.56 -3.59
N PRO A 65 6.62 10.35 -2.52
CA PRO A 65 7.71 10.12 -1.58
C PRO A 65 7.61 8.74 -0.94
N THR A 66 8.75 8.08 -0.69
CA THR A 66 8.81 6.75 -0.05
C THR A 66 8.07 6.73 1.29
N ILE A 67 8.21 7.80 2.07
CA ILE A 67 7.49 8.00 3.34
C ILE A 67 5.96 7.84 3.20
N ILE A 68 5.38 8.28 2.08
CA ILE A 68 3.94 8.17 1.82
C ILE A 68 3.56 6.74 1.46
N LEU A 69 4.41 6.06 0.70
CA LEU A 69 4.18 4.66 0.35
C LEU A 69 4.19 3.79 1.60
N ASP A 70 5.18 3.98 2.48
CA ASP A 70 5.29 3.21 3.71
C ASP A 70 4.20 3.62 4.72
N TYR A 71 3.80 4.89 4.77
CA TYR A 71 2.60 5.28 5.52
C TYR A 71 1.35 4.54 5.04
N ASN A 72 1.11 4.49 3.73
CA ASN A 72 -0.09 3.85 3.18
C ASN A 72 -0.10 2.34 3.44
N LYS A 73 1.05 1.65 3.27
CA LYS A 73 1.17 0.22 3.58
C LYS A 73 0.79 -0.09 5.03
N ASN A 74 1.20 0.77 5.96
CA ASN A 74 1.01 0.52 7.39
C ASN A 74 -0.32 1.08 7.93
N LYS A 75 -0.98 1.99 7.19
CA LYS A 75 -2.25 2.60 7.59
C LYS A 75 -3.44 1.66 7.38
N GLU A 76 -3.37 0.80 6.37
CA GLU A 76 -4.53 0.04 5.88
C GLU A 76 -5.08 -0.97 6.90
N GLY A 77 -4.28 -1.43 7.86
CA GLY A 77 -4.70 -2.48 8.80
C GLY A 77 -5.93 -2.12 9.65
N VAL A 78 -5.98 -0.89 10.19
CA VAL A 78 -7.11 -0.44 11.03
C VAL A 78 -8.34 -0.18 10.18
N ASP A 79 -8.18 0.44 9.01
CA ASP A 79 -9.29 0.75 8.10
C ASP A 79 -9.93 -0.56 7.56
N ASN A 80 -9.13 -1.60 7.34
CA ASN A 80 -9.61 -2.92 6.94
C ASN A 80 -10.39 -3.63 8.06
N LEU A 81 -9.90 -3.55 9.30
CA LEU A 81 -10.62 -4.07 10.46
C LEU A 81 -11.95 -3.34 10.68
N ASP A 82 -11.95 -2.01 10.57
CA ASP A 82 -13.16 -1.17 10.68
C ASP A 82 -14.20 -1.57 9.61
N LYS A 83 -13.74 -1.81 8.38
CA LYS A 83 -14.60 -2.30 7.31
C LYS A 83 -15.18 -3.69 7.58
N LEU A 84 -14.37 -4.63 8.08
CA LEU A 84 -14.81 -5.99 8.41
C LEU A 84 -15.83 -5.99 9.55
N THR A 85 -15.52 -5.26 10.63
CA THR A 85 -16.42 -5.12 11.77
C THR A 85 -17.72 -4.43 11.37
N ALA A 86 -17.69 -3.37 10.54
CA ALA A 86 -18.90 -2.75 10.02
C ALA A 86 -19.74 -3.68 9.10
N THR A 87 -19.09 -4.55 8.34
CA THR A 87 -19.79 -5.46 7.39
C THR A 87 -20.41 -6.67 8.10
N TYR A 88 -19.73 -7.20 9.12
CA TYR A 88 -20.10 -8.44 9.80
C TYR A 88 -20.44 -8.24 11.29
N THR A 89 -20.85 -7.03 11.68
CA THR A 89 -21.18 -6.73 13.09
C THR A 89 -22.43 -7.48 13.55
N CYS A 90 -22.38 -7.99 14.78
CA CYS A 90 -23.52 -8.57 15.47
C CYS A 90 -24.14 -7.61 16.51
N GLN A 91 -23.78 -6.32 16.46
CA GLN A 91 -24.25 -5.30 17.40
C GLN A 91 -25.77 -5.12 17.34
N ARG A 92 -26.39 -5.03 18.51
CA ARG A 92 -27.81 -4.68 18.67
C ARG A 92 -27.96 -3.38 19.42
N MET A 93 -29.02 -2.63 19.09
CA MET A 93 -29.33 -1.39 19.78
C MET A 93 -29.57 -1.65 21.27
N THR A 94 -28.78 -1.01 22.13
CA THR A 94 -28.80 -1.19 23.58
C THR A 94 -28.59 0.14 24.28
N ARG A 95 -29.20 0.32 25.45
CA ARG A 95 -29.00 1.51 26.31
C ARG A 95 -27.95 1.28 27.40
N ARG A 96 -27.30 0.11 27.41
CA ARG A 96 -26.31 -0.29 28.41
C ARG A 96 -24.92 -0.25 27.78
N TRP A 97 -24.11 0.74 28.13
CA TRP A 97 -22.75 0.92 27.60
C TRP A 97 -21.85 -0.33 27.74
N PRO A 98 -21.91 -1.13 28.83
CA PRO A 98 -21.13 -2.37 28.92
C PRO A 98 -21.45 -3.38 27.81
N MET A 99 -22.70 -3.45 27.35
CA MET A 99 -23.09 -4.35 26.26
C MET A 99 -22.47 -3.92 24.92
N VAL A 100 -22.28 -2.61 24.70
CA VAL A 100 -21.61 -2.09 23.50
C VAL A 100 -20.15 -2.55 23.46
N VAL A 101 -19.46 -2.47 24.60
CA VAL A 101 -18.07 -2.96 24.72
C VAL A 101 -18.00 -4.46 24.47
N PHE A 102 -18.94 -5.24 25.02
CA PHE A 102 -19.01 -6.69 24.80
C PHE A 102 -19.21 -7.04 23.31
N TYR A 103 -20.12 -6.35 22.62
CA TYR A 103 -20.32 -6.58 21.18
C TYR A 103 -19.09 -6.19 20.36
N ASN A 104 -18.40 -5.10 20.69
CA ASN A 104 -17.14 -4.74 20.03
C ASN A 104 -16.06 -5.83 20.21
N MET A 105 -15.96 -6.45 21.39
CA MET A 105 -15.02 -7.55 21.62
C MET A 105 -15.35 -8.77 20.74
N LEU A 106 -16.64 -9.10 20.60
CA LEU A 106 -17.08 -10.19 19.72
C LEU A 106 -16.75 -9.89 18.24
N ASP A 107 -17.09 -8.69 17.76
CA ASP A 107 -16.84 -8.29 16.37
C ASP A 107 -15.34 -8.34 16.03
N VAL A 108 -14.46 -7.88 16.94
CA VAL A 108 -13.00 -7.97 16.76
C VAL A 108 -12.53 -9.42 16.73
N SER A 109 -13.03 -10.28 17.65
CA SER A 109 -12.64 -11.69 17.68
C SER A 109 -13.03 -12.44 16.38
N ALA A 110 -14.24 -12.19 15.87
CA ALA A 110 -14.71 -12.79 14.62
C ALA A 110 -13.92 -12.29 13.40
N SER A 111 -13.58 -11.00 13.36
CA SER A 111 -12.79 -10.43 12.26
C SER A 111 -11.37 -11.00 12.17
N ALA A 112 -10.75 -11.34 13.31
CA ALA A 112 -9.42 -11.96 13.36
C ALA A 112 -9.46 -13.37 12.75
N GLU A 113 -10.51 -14.15 13.05
CA GLU A 113 -10.71 -15.49 12.48
C GLU A 113 -10.94 -15.43 10.96
N LEU A 114 -11.79 -14.53 10.48
CA LEU A 114 -12.06 -14.36 9.05
C LEU A 114 -10.81 -13.94 8.26
N THR A 115 -9.98 -13.08 8.85
CA THR A 115 -8.72 -12.63 8.22
C THR A 115 -7.73 -13.79 8.13
N TYR A 116 -7.55 -14.54 9.22
CA TYR A 116 -6.67 -15.71 9.25
C TYR A 116 -7.10 -16.78 8.24
N HIS A 117 -8.40 -17.07 8.17
CA HIS A 117 -8.95 -18.03 7.22
C HIS A 117 -8.76 -17.58 5.75
N SER A 118 -8.98 -16.30 5.48
CA SER A 118 -8.77 -15.70 4.15
C SER A 118 -7.30 -15.76 3.73
N ASP A 119 -6.37 -15.43 4.63
CA ASP A 119 -4.93 -15.48 4.37
C ASP A 119 -4.46 -16.92 4.11
N HIS A 120 -5.02 -17.89 4.84
CA HIS A 120 -4.73 -19.31 4.62
C HIS A 120 -5.20 -19.80 3.24
N ILE A 121 -6.42 -19.41 2.82
CA ILE A 121 -6.95 -19.73 1.48
C ILE A 121 -6.15 -19.04 0.38
N ILE A 122 -5.79 -17.77 0.55
CA ILE A 122 -5.02 -16.99 -0.43
C ILE A 122 -3.60 -17.53 -0.58
N SER A 123 -2.95 -17.90 0.53
CA SER A 123 -1.63 -18.53 0.49
C SER A 123 -1.68 -19.87 -0.23
N ASN A 124 -2.69 -20.69 0.06
CA ASN A 124 -2.83 -22.00 -0.57
C ASN A 124 -3.13 -21.89 -2.07
N THR A 125 -4.01 -20.98 -2.48
CA THR A 125 -4.31 -20.71 -3.90
C THR A 125 -3.12 -20.11 -4.65
N LYS A 126 -2.34 -19.20 -4.04
CA LYS A 126 -1.08 -18.70 -4.63
C LYS A 126 -0.06 -19.81 -4.83
N SER A 127 0.08 -20.71 -3.86
CA SER A 127 0.96 -21.88 -3.97
C SER A 127 0.51 -22.86 -5.06
N ILE A 128 -0.80 -23.12 -5.18
CA ILE A 128 -1.37 -23.97 -6.24
C ILE A 128 -1.16 -23.32 -7.63
N LEU A 129 -1.45 -22.03 -7.77
CA LEU A 129 -1.26 -21.31 -9.04
C LEU A 129 0.23 -21.22 -9.44
N ALA A 130 1.14 -21.02 -8.49
CA ALA A 130 2.59 -21.06 -8.74
C ALA A 130 3.03 -22.46 -9.20
N GLY A 131 2.49 -23.52 -8.59
CA GLY A 131 2.74 -24.90 -9.02
C GLY A 131 2.24 -25.18 -10.45
N ILE A 132 1.05 -24.69 -10.80
CA ILE A 132 0.46 -24.87 -12.14
C ILE A 132 1.27 -24.10 -13.20
N LEU A 133 1.69 -22.86 -12.91
CA LEU A 133 2.53 -22.05 -13.81
C LEU A 133 3.92 -22.67 -14.05
N LEU A 134 4.49 -23.33 -13.03
CA LEU A 134 5.77 -24.05 -13.16
C LEU A 134 5.63 -25.42 -13.85
N SER A 135 4.41 -25.94 -13.99
CA SER A 135 4.13 -27.21 -14.69
C SER A 135 3.77 -27.06 -16.17
N GLN A 136 3.78 -25.85 -16.73
CA GLN A 136 3.58 -25.66 -18.18
C GLN A 136 4.89 -25.98 -18.92
N PRO A 137 4.98 -27.07 -19.71
CA PRO A 137 6.15 -27.29 -20.55
C PRO A 137 6.21 -26.21 -21.63
N CYS A 138 7.34 -25.51 -21.71
CA CYS A 138 7.67 -24.63 -22.82
C CYS A 138 7.45 -25.39 -24.14
N LEU A 139 6.37 -25.07 -24.86
CA LEU A 139 6.24 -25.45 -26.26
C LEU A 139 7.25 -24.63 -27.05
N SER A 140 8.47 -25.16 -27.22
CA SER A 140 9.44 -24.59 -28.14
C SER A 140 8.88 -24.71 -29.55
N THR A 141 8.53 -23.57 -30.14
CA THR A 141 8.30 -23.42 -31.58
C THR A 141 9.55 -23.87 -32.33
N ASN A 142 9.49 -25.07 -32.92
CA ASN A 142 10.39 -25.50 -33.98
C ASN A 142 10.10 -24.67 -35.24
N GLN A 143 10.92 -23.63 -35.48
CA GLN A 143 11.18 -23.12 -36.83
C GLN A 143 12.69 -23.13 -37.04
N THR A 144 13.24 -24.30 -37.36
CA THR A 144 14.52 -24.42 -38.06
C THR A 144 14.26 -24.21 -39.55
N SER A 145 14.40 -22.97 -40.02
CA SER A 145 14.56 -22.67 -41.44
C SER A 145 15.85 -23.33 -41.92
N HIS A 146 15.71 -24.35 -42.77
CA HIS A 146 16.79 -24.98 -43.52
C HIS A 146 17.54 -23.92 -44.34
N SER A 147 18.77 -23.61 -43.92
CA SER A 147 19.82 -23.14 -44.83
C SER A 147 20.39 -24.39 -45.53
N ARG A 148 20.17 -24.50 -46.85
CA ARG A 148 20.99 -25.32 -47.75
C ARG A 148 21.70 -24.36 -48.70
N ASN A 149 23.02 -24.39 -48.66
CA ASN A 149 23.95 -23.95 -49.72
C ASN A 149 25.04 -25.04 -49.79
N PRO A 150 25.89 -25.16 -50.83
CA PRO A 150 25.81 -24.70 -52.23
C PRO A 150 26.11 -25.87 -53.23
N ILE A 151 25.86 -25.70 -54.54
CA ILE A 151 26.58 -26.45 -55.59
C ILE A 151 26.90 -25.50 -56.76
N GLN A 152 28.19 -25.28 -56.98
CA GLN A 152 28.76 -24.81 -58.25
C GLN A 152 28.91 -26.00 -59.19
N ALA A 153 28.66 -25.81 -60.49
CA ALA A 153 29.27 -26.57 -61.56
C ALA A 153 29.36 -25.69 -62.82
N THR A 154 30.61 -25.50 -63.27
CA THR A 154 31.12 -25.22 -64.64
C THR A 154 30.31 -24.38 -65.60
#